data_AF-A0A831L2L8-F1
#
_entry.id   AF-A0A831L2L8-F1
#
_cell.length_a   1.000
_cell.length_b   1.000
_cell.length_c   1.000
_cell.angle_alpha   90.00
_cell.angle_beta   90.00
_cell.angle_gamma   90.00
#
_symmetry.space_group_name_H-M   'P 1'
#
loop_
_entity.id
_entity.type
_entity.pdbx_description
1 polymer ?
#
loop_
_entity_poly.entity_id
_entity_poly.type
_entity_poly.pdbx_seq_one_letter_code
_entity_poly.pdbx_strand_id
1 'polypeptide(L)' 'MKQVLILAAENSAETYGVEVINALRRRIPGIRLFGVGGDRFRKMGVELIHHNRDYAVVGVFEILSQLARFHRRMRR' A
#
# COMPACT_ATOMS: atom_id res chain seq x y z
N MET A 1 10.59 -10.84 12.30
CA MET A 1 9.24 -10.22 12.31
C MET A 1 8.72 -10.15 10.88
N LYS A 2 7.44 -10.48 10.62
CA LYS A 2 6.87 -10.41 9.27
C LYS A 2 6.49 -8.96 8.95
N GLN A 3 6.88 -8.49 7.77
CA GLN A 3 6.53 -7.16 7.26
C GLN A 3 5.74 -7.31 5.97
N VAL A 4 4.71 -6.48 5.80
CA VAL A 4 3.87 -6.47 4.60
C VAL A 4 3.82 -5.05 4.05
N LEU A 5 4.15 -4.95 2.76
CA LEU A 5 3.92 -3.75 1.97
C LEU A 5 2.45 -3.71 1.56
N ILE A 6 1.76 -2.59 1.84
CA ILE A 6 0.40 -2.34 1.40
C ILE A 6 0.33 -1.09 0.52
N LEU A 7 -0.36 -1.20 -0.62
CA LEU A 7 -0.44 -0.15 -1.63
C LEU A 7 -1.90 0.20 -1.89
N ALA A 8 -2.31 1.40 -1.46
CA ALA A 8 -3.61 2.00 -1.77
C ALA A 8 -3.39 3.41 -2.33
N ALA A 9 -3.24 3.49 -3.66
CA ALA A 9 -3.00 4.75 -4.36
C ALA A 9 -4.25 5.65 -4.50
N GLU A 10 -5.42 5.15 -4.10
CA GLU A 10 -6.69 5.87 -4.16
C GLU A 10 -7.51 5.66 -2.88
N ASN A 11 -8.37 6.63 -2.53
CA ASN A 11 -9.25 6.55 -1.36
C ASN A 11 -10.25 5.38 -1.42
N SER A 12 -10.66 4.98 -2.63
CA SER A 12 -11.55 3.83 -2.87
C SER A 12 -10.88 2.52 -2.43
N ALA A 13 -9.63 2.30 -2.85
CA ALA A 13 -8.82 1.15 -2.47
C ALA A 13 -8.50 1.13 -0.96
N GLU A 14 -8.27 2.31 -0.36
CA GLU A 14 -8.02 2.44 1.07
C GLU A 14 -9.16 1.88 1.92
N THR A 15 -10.41 2.10 1.49
CA THR A 15 -11.62 1.60 2.19
C THR A 15 -11.55 0.08 2.41
N TYR A 16 -11.19 -0.68 1.37
CA TYR A 16 -11.03 -2.14 1.47
C TYR A 16 -9.72 -2.53 2.17
N GLY A 17 -8.67 -1.74 2.00
CA GLY A 17 -7.38 -1.97 2.64
C GLY A 17 -7.43 -1.94 4.17
N VAL A 18 -8.32 -1.12 4.76
CA VAL A 18 -8.57 -1.10 6.21
C VAL A 18 -9.01 -2.47 6.72
N GLU A 19 -9.94 -3.12 6.02
CA GLU A 19 -10.43 -4.46 6.40
C GLU A 19 -9.32 -5.52 6.28
N VAL A 20 -8.49 -5.42 5.23
CA VAL A 20 -7.33 -6.29 5.05
C VAL A 20 -6.33 -6.12 6.19
N ILE A 21 -6.00 -4.89 6.58
CA ILE A 21 -5.10 -4.59 7.70
C ILE A 21 -5.64 -5.21 9.00
N ASN A 22 -6.93 -5.03 9.28
CA ASN A 22 -7.57 -5.58 10.47
C ASN A 22 -7.50 -7.12 10.49
N ALA A 23 -7.81 -7.77 9.36
CA ALA A 23 -7.71 -9.20 9.22
C ALA A 23 -6.26 -9.71 9.39
N LEU A 24 -5.28 -9.02 8.82
CA LEU A 24 -3.86 -9.37 8.93
C LEU A 24 -3.37 -9.28 10.37
N ARG A 25 -3.72 -8.21 11.11
CA ARG A 25 -3.34 -8.05 12.51
C ARG A 25 -3.94 -9.11 13.42
N ARG A 26 -5.18 -9.52 13.17
CA ARG A 26 -5.83 -10.62 13.90
C ARG A 26 -5.13 -11.95 13.66
N ARG A 27 -4.69 -12.22 12.43
CA ARG A 27 -4.03 -13.49 12.06
C ARG A 27 -2.55 -13.54 12.43
N ILE A 28 -1.87 -12.39 12.43
CA ILE A 28 -0.43 -12.30 12.64
C ILE A 28 -0.17 -11.19 13.69
N PRO A 29 -0.26 -11.53 14.98
CA PRO A 29 0.09 -10.60 16.05
C PRO A 29 1.52 -10.06 15.86
N GLY A 30 1.68 -8.74 15.96
CA GLY A 30 2.98 -8.08 15.77
C GLY A 30 3.43 -7.89 14.32
N ILE A 31 2.55 -8.10 13.33
CA ILE A 31 2.85 -7.75 11.93
C ILE A 31 3.14 -6.26 11.78
N ARG A 32 4.22 -5.92 11.06
CA ARG A 32 4.49 -4.53 10.66
C ARG A 32 3.93 -4.27 9.28
N LEU A 33 3.22 -3.16 9.14
CA LEU A 33 2.59 -2.72 7.90
C LEU A 33 3.19 -1.39 7.50
N PHE A 34 3.57 -1.29 6.23
CA PHE A 34 4.16 -0.08 5.66
C PHE A 34 3.75 0.05 4.19
N GLY A 35 3.82 1.26 3.61
CA GLY A 35 3.57 1.45 2.17
C GLY A 35 2.88 2.75 1.80
N VAL A 36 1.96 2.70 0.84
CA VAL A 36 1.27 3.87 0.28
C VAL A 36 -0.19 3.82 0.68
N GLY A 37 -0.71 4.93 1.20
CA GLY A 37 -2.09 5.05 1.64
C GLY A 37 -2.44 6.47 2.02
N GLY A 38 -3.66 6.68 2.47
CA GLY A 38 -4.14 7.97 2.95
C GLY A 38 -4.18 8.04 4.47
N ASP A 39 -5.02 8.97 4.95
CA ASP A 39 -5.19 9.25 6.37
C ASP A 39 -5.70 8.04 7.17
N ARG A 40 -6.47 7.12 6.56
CA ARG A 40 -6.98 5.95 7.31
C ARG A 40 -5.85 4.97 7.60
N PHE A 41 -4.98 4.70 6.63
CA PHE A 41 -3.81 3.83 6.86
C PHE A 41 -2.89 4.41 7.93
N ARG A 42 -2.64 5.73 7.89
CA ARG A 42 -1.87 6.42 8.94
C ARG A 42 -2.51 6.25 10.31
N LYS A 43 -3.82 6.48 10.44
CA LYS A 43 -4.57 6.30 11.71
C LYS A 43 -4.55 4.87 12.23
N MET A 44 -4.47 3.89 11.33
CA MET A 44 -4.28 2.50 11.72
C MET A 44 -2.86 2.19 12.17
N GLY A 45 -1.89 3.12 12.07
CA GLY A 45 -0.49 2.86 12.40
C GLY A 45 0.24 2.07 11.32
N VAL A 46 -0.16 2.22 10.06
CA VAL A 46 0.67 1.85 8.91
C VAL A 46 1.75 2.91 8.75
N GLU A 47 3.00 2.47 8.60
CA GLU A 47 4.11 3.35 8.28
C GLU A 47 4.01 3.79 6.81
N LEU A 48 3.57 5.03 6.58
CA LEU A 48 3.44 5.56 5.22
C LEU A 48 4.81 5.94 4.69
N ILE A 49 5.24 5.29 3.61
CA ILE A 49 6.40 5.70 2.82
C ILE A 49 6.02 6.96 2.00
N HIS A 50 4.79 7.02 1.50
CA HIS A 50 4.25 8.15 0.72
C HIS A 50 2.74 8.28 0.94
N HIS A 51 2.21 9.50 0.86
CA HIS A 51 0.77 9.72 0.96
C HIS A 51 0.11 9.50 -0.40
N ASN A 52 -1.11 8.95 -0.43
CA ASN A 52 -1.86 8.81 -1.67
C ASN A 52 -2.16 10.15 -2.40
N ARG A 53 -2.04 11.30 -1.71
CA ARG A 53 -2.18 12.64 -2.29
C ARG A 53 -0.95 13.00 -3.13
N ASP A 54 0.22 12.45 -2.78
CA ASP A 54 1.46 12.65 -3.52
C ASP A 54 1.46 11.88 -4.86
N TYR A 55 0.54 10.90 -5.02
CA TYR A 55 0.30 10.15 -6.25
C TYR A 55 -1.02 10.52 -6.95
N ALA A 56 -1.68 11.60 -6.55
CA ALA A 56 -2.91 12.08 -7.20
C ALA A 56 -2.69 12.61 -8.64
N VAL A 57 -1.47 12.50 -9.17
CA VAL A 57 -1.12 12.86 -10.53
C VAL A 57 -0.86 11.58 -11.32
N VAL A 58 -1.62 11.44 -12.42
CA VAL A 58 -1.53 10.47 -13.51
C VAL A 58 -2.14 9.09 -13.23
N GLY A 59 -3.42 8.96 -13.61
CA GLY A 59 -4.24 7.75 -13.44
C GLY A 59 -3.64 6.47 -14.01
N VAL A 60 -4.24 5.34 -13.63
CA VAL A 60 -4.11 3.92 -14.07
C VAL A 60 -3.02 3.57 -15.11
N PHE A 61 -2.85 4.35 -16.18
CA PHE A 61 -1.78 4.26 -17.17
C PHE A 61 -0.34 4.37 -16.61
N GLU A 62 -0.09 5.22 -15.61
CA GLU A 62 1.28 5.35 -15.07
C GLU A 62 1.68 4.17 -14.19
N ILE A 63 0.73 3.57 -13.46
CA ILE A 63 0.94 2.38 -12.62
C ILE A 63 1.34 1.16 -13.46
N LEU A 64 0.71 0.94 -14.62
CA LEU A 64 1.07 -0.14 -15.54
C LEU A 64 2.52 0.00 -16.04
N SER A 65 2.96 1.23 -16.30
CA SER A 65 4.33 1.52 -16.76
C SER A 65 5.39 1.28 -15.68
N GLN A 66 5.04 1.45 -14.39
CA GLN A 66 5.93 1.20 -13.26
C GLN A 66 5.99 -0.29 -12.92
N LEU A 67 4.86 -0.99 -12.90
CA LEU A 67 4.79 -2.45 -12.67
C LEU A 67 5.59 -3.25 -13.70
N ALA A 68 5.47 -2.92 -14.99
CA ALA A 68 6.26 -3.56 -16.05
C ALA A 68 7.78 -3.37 -15.84
N ARG A 69 8.18 -2.21 -15.32
CA ARG A 69 9.57 -1.84 -15.05
C ARG A 69 10.15 -2.58 -13.85
N PHE A 70 9.36 -2.73 -12.78
CA PHE A 70 9.72 -3.53 -11.61
C PHE A 70 9.85 -5.01 -11.95
N HIS A 71 8.90 -5.58 -12.70
CA HIS A 71 8.98 -6.98 -13.16
C HIS A 71 10.22 -7.24 -14.03
N ARG A 72 10.61 -6.28 -14.88
CA ARG A 72 11.82 -6.40 -15.72
C ARG A 72 13.12 -6.35 -14.91
N ARG A 73 13.13 -5.67 -13.76
CA ARG A 73 14.29 -5.59 -12.86
C ARG A 73 14.43 -6.79 -11.91
N MET A 74 13.33 -7.46 -11.58
CA MET A 74 13.34 -8.69 -10.77
C MET A 74 13.65 -9.97 -11.58
N ARG A 75 13.80 -9.87 -12.91
CA ARG A 75 14.20 -10.97 -13.80
C ARG A 75 15.71 -11.02 -14.10
N ARG A 76 16.53 -10.32 -13.32
CA ARG A 76 17.99 -10.45 -13.30
C ARG A 76 18.42 -11.11 -12.00
#